data_AF-A0AAV9S8J8-F1
#
_entry.id   AF-A0AAV9S8J8-F1
#
_cell.length_a   1.000
_cell.length_b   1.000
_cell.length_c   1.000
_cell.angle_alpha   90.00
_cell.angle_beta   90.00
_cell.angle_gamma   90.00
#
_symmetry.space_group_name_H-M   'P 1'
#
loop_
_entity.id
_entity.type
_entity.pdbx_description
1 polymer ?
#
loop_
_entity_poly.entity_id
_entity_poly.type
_entity_poly.pdbx_seq_one_letter_code
_entity_poly.pdbx_strand_id
1 'polypeptide(L)'
;MRAVASGANASAPDQLSLALAWNRVDIARSQIFIYGQQWPVGSLEQAMLDALVLDRVDFVKLLIENGVSMHRFLTLSRLEELYNTRHGPSNTLYHLVRDVKKGNLPPDYRISLIDIGLVIEYLMGGAYRCNYTRKRFRTLYHNLFGPKR
;
A
#
# COMPACT_ATOMS: atom_id res chain seq x y z
N MET A 1 -24.61 -17.84 11.68
CA MET A 1 -23.71 -17.86 12.86
C MET A 1 -23.39 -16.44 13.26
N ARG A 2 -24.04 -15.92 14.31
CA ARG A 2 -23.73 -14.63 14.95
C ARG A 2 -23.20 -14.95 16.34
N ALA A 3 -21.89 -15.09 16.48
CA ALA A 3 -21.24 -15.17 17.78
C ALA A 3 -19.74 -14.95 17.59
N VAL A 4 -19.12 -14.19 18.50
CA VAL A 4 -17.69 -13.83 18.60
C VAL A 4 -17.26 -12.52 17.90
N ALA A 5 -18.05 -11.46 18.04
CA ALA A 5 -17.50 -10.09 18.01
C ALA A 5 -17.93 -9.24 19.22
N SER A 6 -18.64 -9.85 20.17
CA SER A 6 -19.13 -9.21 21.40
C SER A 6 -18.31 -9.62 22.63
N GLY A 7 -17.12 -10.19 22.44
CA GLY A 7 -16.22 -10.61 23.51
C GLY A 7 -14.97 -9.75 23.55
N ALA A 8 -14.79 -9.01 24.66
CA ALA A 8 -13.58 -8.34 25.15
C ALA A 8 -13.14 -7.06 24.44
N ASN A 9 -13.39 -5.91 25.09
CA ASN A 9 -12.59 -4.67 25.22
C ASN A 9 -11.58 -4.23 24.12
N ALA A 10 -11.74 -4.68 22.88
CA ALA A 10 -10.82 -4.42 21.78
C ALA A 10 -11.03 -2.99 21.27
N SER A 11 -9.93 -2.28 21.01
CA SER A 11 -10.01 -0.91 20.52
C SER A 11 -10.65 -0.87 19.12
N ALA A 12 -11.19 0.27 18.70
CA ALA A 12 -11.79 0.38 17.36
C ALA A 12 -10.83 0.00 16.22
N PRO A 13 -9.52 0.34 16.26
CA PRO A 13 -8.53 -0.18 15.32
C PRO A 13 -8.40 -1.71 15.33
N ASP A 14 -8.41 -2.36 16.49
CA ASP A 14 -8.32 -3.82 16.59
C ASP A 14 -9.55 -4.49 15.98
N GLN A 15 -10.74 -3.96 16.28
CA GLN A 15 -11.99 -4.44 15.68
C GLN A 15 -11.97 -4.29 14.15
N LEU A 16 -11.44 -3.15 13.65
CA LEU A 16 -11.33 -2.90 12.21
C LEU A 16 -10.34 -3.87 11.55
N SER A 17 -9.21 -4.13 12.20
CA SER A 17 -8.22 -5.11 11.74
C SER A 17 -8.81 -6.51 11.65
N LEU A 18 -9.59 -6.93 12.65
CA LEU A 18 -10.32 -8.21 12.63
C LEU A 18 -11.35 -8.27 11.49
N ALA A 19 -12.13 -7.20 11.30
CA ALA A 19 -13.11 -7.13 10.22
C ALA A 19 -12.43 -7.20 8.83
N LEU A 20 -11.28 -6.54 8.66
CA LEU A 20 -10.45 -6.60 7.45
C LEU A 20 -9.94 -8.02 7.18
N ALA A 21 -9.39 -8.68 8.21
CA ALA A 21 -8.87 -10.04 8.13
C ALA A 21 -9.97 -11.02 7.69
N TRP A 22 -11.17 -10.89 8.27
CA TRP A 22 -12.34 -11.71 7.92
C TRP A 22 -13.08 -11.26 6.66
N ASN A 23 -12.66 -10.16 6.02
CA ASN A 23 -13.35 -9.55 4.88
C ASN A 23 -14.84 -9.25 5.13
N ARG A 24 -15.16 -8.73 6.32
CA ARG A 24 -16.53 -8.40 6.74
C ARG A 24 -16.77 -6.90 6.77
N VAL A 25 -16.84 -6.29 5.58
CA VAL A 25 -17.07 -4.86 5.41
C VAL A 25 -18.45 -4.43 5.95
N ASP A 26 -19.43 -5.32 5.91
CA ASP A 26 -20.76 -5.12 6.46
C ASP A 26 -20.73 -4.92 7.99
N ILE A 27 -19.89 -5.70 8.69
CA ILE A 27 -19.64 -5.53 10.13
C ILE A 27 -18.92 -4.20 10.37
N ALA A 28 -17.86 -3.92 9.62
CA ALA A 28 -17.11 -2.67 9.77
C ALA A 28 -18.01 -1.44 9.62
N ARG A 29 -18.87 -1.43 8.59
CA ARG A 29 -19.81 -0.32 8.33
C ARG A 29 -20.88 -0.18 9.41
N SER A 30 -21.42 -1.28 9.91
CA SER A 30 -22.57 -1.23 10.85
C SER A 30 -22.19 -1.12 12.31
N GLN A 31 -21.00 -1.58 12.70
CA GLN A 31 -20.63 -1.73 14.12
C GLN A 31 -19.37 -0.95 14.51
N ILE A 32 -18.49 -0.61 13.57
CA ILE A 32 -17.18 0.01 13.86
C ILE A 32 -17.17 1.49 13.46
N PHE A 33 -17.60 1.80 12.23
CA PHE A 33 -17.73 3.18 11.75
C PHE A 33 -19.04 3.82 12.22
N ILE A 34 -19.19 3.94 13.54
CA ILE A 34 -20.34 4.58 14.19
C ILE A 34 -20.07 6.07 14.46
N TYR A 35 -21.14 6.86 14.55
CA TYR A 35 -21.04 8.28 14.84
C TYR A 35 -20.38 8.53 16.20
N GLY A 36 -19.44 9.50 16.24
CA GLY A 36 -18.71 9.85 17.46
C GLY A 36 -17.51 8.94 17.77
N GLN A 37 -17.23 7.93 16.94
CA GLN A 37 -16.03 7.10 17.08
C GLN A 37 -14.77 7.95 16.89
N GLN A 38 -13.89 7.93 17.90
CA GLN A 38 -12.58 8.55 17.81
C GLN A 38 -11.56 7.53 17.32
N TRP A 39 -10.76 7.95 16.33
CA TRP A 39 -9.70 7.15 15.74
C TRP A 39 -8.34 7.68 16.19
N PRO A 40 -7.45 6.82 16.71
CA PRO A 40 -6.06 7.20 16.94
C PRO A 40 -5.41 7.67 15.64
N VAL A 41 -4.52 8.66 15.74
CA VAL A 41 -3.79 9.20 14.59
C VAL A 41 -3.02 8.07 13.87
N GLY A 42 -3.17 7.97 12.55
CA GLY A 42 -2.50 6.96 11.75
C GLY A 42 -3.24 5.61 11.63
N SER A 43 -4.27 5.37 12.45
CA SER A 43 -4.96 4.06 12.47
C SER A 43 -5.73 3.77 11.19
N LEU A 44 -6.40 4.77 10.62
CA LEU A 44 -7.13 4.62 9.35
C LEU A 44 -6.17 4.49 8.17
N GLU A 45 -5.01 5.15 8.22
CA GLU A 45 -3.96 4.98 7.22
C GLU A 45 -3.35 3.58 7.28
N GLN A 46 -3.17 3.00 8.47
CA GLN A 46 -2.72 1.61 8.58
C GLN A 46 -3.77 0.65 8.02
N ALA A 47 -5.05 0.84 8.39
CA ALA A 47 -6.15 0.05 7.84
C ALA A 47 -6.25 0.15 6.31
N MET A 48 -5.94 1.32 5.74
CA MET A 48 -5.88 1.52 4.29
C MET A 48 -4.75 0.71 3.65
N LEU A 49 -3.56 0.70 4.28
CA LEU A 49 -2.44 -0.11 3.80
C LEU A 49 -2.80 -1.60 3.81
N ASP A 50 -3.38 -2.09 4.92
CA ASP A 50 -3.81 -3.48 5.04
C ASP A 50 -4.88 -3.84 4.01
N ALA A 51 -5.86 -2.95 3.79
CA ALA A 51 -6.91 -3.14 2.80
C ALA A 51 -6.36 -3.26 1.37
N LEU A 52 -5.36 -2.44 1.01
CA LEU A 52 -4.70 -2.51 -0.30
C LEU A 52 -3.88 -3.79 -0.46
N VAL A 53 -3.13 -4.18 0.58
CA VAL A 53 -2.29 -5.38 0.56
C VAL A 53 -3.12 -6.66 0.49
N LEU A 54 -4.28 -6.68 1.15
CA LEU A 54 -5.19 -7.83 1.19
C LEU A 54 -6.24 -7.83 0.06
N ASP A 55 -6.13 -6.91 -0.90
CA ASP A 55 -7.07 -6.76 -2.03
C ASP A 55 -8.55 -6.61 -1.57
N ARG A 56 -8.78 -5.82 -0.52
CA ARG A 56 -10.10 -5.58 0.07
C ARG A 56 -10.72 -4.29 -0.46
N VAL A 57 -11.16 -4.33 -1.72
CA VAL A 57 -11.69 -3.16 -2.44
C VAL A 57 -12.83 -2.45 -1.69
N ASP A 58 -13.75 -3.18 -1.07
CA ASP A 58 -14.87 -2.55 -0.35
C ASP A 58 -14.44 -1.86 0.95
N PHE A 59 -13.37 -2.33 1.58
CA PHE A 59 -12.76 -1.61 2.70
C PHE A 59 -12.03 -0.34 2.25
N VAL A 60 -11.37 -0.36 1.09
CA VAL A 60 -10.76 0.85 0.52
C VAL A 60 -11.83 1.92 0.30
N LYS A 61 -12.98 1.56 -0.28
CA LYS A 61 -14.12 2.48 -0.45
C LYS A 61 -14.61 3.01 0.90
N LEU A 62 -14.85 2.10 1.86
CA LEU A 62 -15.32 2.46 3.20
C LEU A 62 -14.36 3.44 3.90
N LEU A 63 -13.05 3.22 3.79
CA LEU A 63 -12.05 4.09 4.42
C LEU A 63 -11.98 5.47 3.77
N ILE A 64 -12.11 5.55 2.44
CA ILE A 64 -12.20 6.84 1.72
C ILE A 64 -13.48 7.59 2.12
N GLU A 65 -14.61 6.90 2.21
CA GLU A 65 -15.90 7.44 2.69
C GLU A 65 -15.78 8.01 4.11
N ASN A 66 -14.90 7.43 4.94
CA ASN A 66 -14.69 7.81 6.35
C ASN A 66 -13.44 8.71 6.56
N GLY A 67 -12.97 9.38 5.51
CA GLY A 67 -12.02 10.49 5.65
C GLY A 67 -10.56 10.17 5.33
N VAL A 68 -10.23 8.95 4.88
CA VAL A 68 -8.88 8.68 4.37
C VAL A 68 -8.68 9.36 3.02
N SER A 69 -7.79 10.34 2.98
CA SER A 69 -7.38 11.02 1.74
C SER A 69 -6.25 10.26 1.05
N MET A 70 -6.51 9.72 -0.15
CA MET A 70 -5.48 9.04 -0.95
C MET A 70 -4.26 9.93 -1.25
N HIS A 71 -4.47 11.24 -1.45
CA HIS A 71 -3.39 12.20 -1.70
C HIS A 71 -2.45 12.34 -0.49
N ARG A 72 -2.98 12.30 0.74
CA ARG A 72 -2.16 12.35 1.96
C ARG A 72 -1.59 10.97 2.31
N PHE A 73 -2.33 9.92 2.00
CA PHE A 73 -1.96 8.55 2.31
C PHE A 73 -0.75 8.07 1.48
N LEU A 74 -0.76 8.28 0.15
CA LEU A 74 0.28 7.76 -0.76
C LEU A 74 1.56 8.61 -0.71
N THR A 75 2.46 8.26 0.20
CA THR A 75 3.84 8.76 0.23
C THR A 75 4.75 7.87 -0.62
N LEU A 76 5.97 8.35 -0.95
CA LEU A 76 6.95 7.54 -1.67
C LEU A 76 7.30 6.26 -0.90
N SER A 77 7.48 6.35 0.42
CA SER A 77 7.80 5.21 1.27
C SER A 77 6.68 4.16 1.27
N ARG A 78 5.42 4.59 1.40
CA ARG A 78 4.26 3.68 1.38
C ARG A 78 4.06 3.06 0.01
N LEU A 79 4.23 3.83 -1.06
CA LEU A 79 4.10 3.30 -2.41
C LEU A 79 5.15 2.23 -2.68
N GLU A 80 6.40 2.47 -2.28
CA GLU A 80 7.47 1.48 -2.41
C GLU A 80 7.23 0.25 -1.53
N GLU A 81 6.72 0.41 -0.31
CA GLU A 81 6.28 -0.69 0.54
C GLU A 81 5.19 -1.54 -0.13
N LEU A 82 4.17 -0.90 -0.70
CA LEU A 82 3.09 -1.58 -1.43
C LEU A 82 3.62 -2.37 -2.64
N TYR A 83 4.57 -1.83 -3.40
CA TYR A 83 5.17 -2.58 -4.53
C TYR A 83 6.04 -3.76 -4.11
N ASN A 84 6.60 -3.73 -2.90
CA ASN A 84 7.48 -4.79 -2.38
C ASN A 84 6.75 -5.79 -1.46
N THR A 85 5.44 -5.65 -1.27
CA THR A 85 4.68 -6.61 -0.48
C THR A 85 4.74 -8.00 -1.11
N ARG A 86 4.91 -9.00 -0.26
CA ARG A 86 4.84 -10.43 -0.65
C ARG A 86 3.46 -11.02 -0.46
N HIS A 87 2.54 -10.24 0.09
CA HIS A 87 1.15 -10.61 0.28
C HIS A 87 0.35 -10.26 -0.99
N GLY A 88 -0.65 -11.07 -1.29
CA GLY A 88 -1.43 -10.94 -2.52
C GLY A 88 -1.01 -11.94 -3.60
N PRO A 89 -1.55 -11.83 -4.82
CA PRO A 89 -1.26 -12.75 -5.91
C PRO A 89 0.20 -12.62 -6.36
N SER A 90 0.75 -13.71 -6.88
CA SER A 90 2.07 -13.69 -7.51
C SER A 90 2.08 -12.69 -8.69
N ASN A 91 3.16 -11.93 -8.80
CA ASN A 91 3.35 -10.97 -9.89
C ASN A 91 4.73 -11.16 -10.56
N THR A 92 4.88 -10.59 -11.75
CA THR A 92 6.08 -10.71 -12.59
C THR A 92 7.06 -9.54 -12.39
N LEU A 93 6.80 -8.63 -11.45
CA LEU A 93 7.56 -7.39 -11.30
C LEU A 93 9.05 -7.65 -11.07
N TYR A 94 9.40 -8.61 -10.21
CA TYR A 94 10.80 -8.95 -9.94
C TYR A 94 11.54 -9.42 -11.21
N HIS A 95 10.89 -10.25 -12.03
CA HIS A 95 11.46 -10.71 -13.30
C HIS A 95 11.64 -9.55 -14.29
N LEU A 96 10.65 -8.67 -14.42
CA LEU A 96 10.73 -7.49 -15.28
C LEU A 96 11.87 -6.54 -14.85
N VAL A 97 12.03 -6.31 -13.54
CA VAL A 97 13.13 -5.49 -13.03
C VAL A 97 14.48 -6.13 -13.35
N ARG A 98 14.61 -7.45 -13.21
CA ARG A 98 15.83 -8.19 -13.58
C ARG A 98 16.17 -8.01 -15.06
N ASP A 99 15.17 -8.13 -15.93
CA ASP A 99 15.35 -8.03 -17.38
C ASP A 99 15.78 -6.61 -17.80
N VAL A 100 15.15 -5.58 -17.22
CA VAL A 100 15.48 -4.19 -17.54
C VAL A 100 16.83 -3.75 -16.97
N LYS A 101 17.21 -4.24 -15.79
CA LYS A 101 18.51 -3.91 -15.17
C LYS A 101 19.67 -4.74 -15.72
N LYS A 102 19.40 -5.79 -16.50
CA LYS A 102 20.41 -6.67 -17.13
C LYS A 102 21.47 -7.16 -16.13
N GLY A 103 21.07 -7.47 -14.90
CA GLY A 103 21.98 -7.84 -13.82
C GLY A 103 21.40 -8.88 -12.88
N ASN A 104 22.27 -9.61 -12.17
CA ASN A 104 21.87 -10.51 -11.11
C ASN A 104 21.45 -9.69 -9.89
N LEU A 105 20.15 -9.67 -9.60
CA LEU A 105 19.61 -9.07 -8.39
C LEU A 105 19.72 -10.07 -7.22
N PRO A 106 20.13 -9.62 -6.02
CA PRO A 106 20.15 -10.47 -4.85
C PRO A 106 18.71 -10.89 -4.45
N PRO A 107 18.52 -12.05 -3.77
CA PRO A 107 17.19 -12.58 -3.45
C PRO A 107 16.30 -11.68 -2.57
N ASP A 108 16.91 -10.76 -1.83
CA ASP A 108 16.28 -9.79 -0.94
C ASP A 108 16.28 -8.36 -1.52
N TYR A 109 16.54 -8.23 -2.83
CA TYR A 109 16.56 -6.93 -3.50
C TYR A 109 15.22 -6.21 -3.34
N ARG A 110 15.27 -5.01 -2.75
CA ARG A 110 14.12 -4.13 -2.61
C ARG A 110 13.97 -3.27 -3.86
N ILE A 111 12.83 -3.40 -4.52
CA ILE A 111 12.51 -2.70 -5.77
C ILE A 111 12.24 -1.22 -5.46
N SER A 112 13.00 -0.33 -6.07
CA SER A 112 12.80 1.12 -5.92
C SER A 112 11.75 1.65 -6.88
N LEU A 113 11.19 2.83 -6.59
CA LEU A 113 10.31 3.54 -7.54
C LEU A 113 11.01 3.86 -8.88
N ILE A 114 12.34 4.02 -8.86
CA ILE A 114 13.13 4.22 -10.09
C ILE A 114 13.11 2.92 -10.93
N ASP A 115 13.29 1.76 -10.30
CA ASP A 115 13.22 0.46 -10.99
C ASP A 115 11.83 0.22 -11.60
N ILE A 116 10.77 0.56 -10.86
CA ILE A 116 9.38 0.52 -11.36
C ILE A 116 9.22 1.46 -12.56
N GLY A 117 9.80 2.66 -12.50
CA GLY A 117 9.81 3.60 -13.62
C GLY A 117 10.42 3.01 -14.89
N LEU A 118 11.53 2.28 -14.76
CA LEU A 118 12.19 1.61 -15.88
C LEU A 118 11.33 0.48 -16.45
N VAL A 119 10.65 -0.31 -15.59
CA VAL A 119 9.71 -1.35 -16.03
C VAL A 119 8.53 -0.73 -16.79
N ILE A 120 7.96 0.36 -16.30
CA ILE A 120 6.85 1.06 -16.97
C ILE A 120 7.28 1.56 -18.36
N GLU A 121 8.47 2.15 -18.47
CA GLU A 121 9.02 2.58 -19.76
C GLU A 121 9.27 1.42 -20.71
N TYR A 122 9.79 0.31 -20.20
CA TYR A 122 10.01 -0.91 -20.98
C TYR A 122 8.68 -1.46 -21.54
N LEU A 123 7.64 -1.53 -20.71
CA LEU A 123 6.33 -2.06 -21.11
C LEU A 123 5.58 -1.13 -22.08
N MET A 124 5.71 0.19 -21.93
CA MET A 124 5.04 1.15 -22.82
C MET A 124 5.82 1.45 -24.10
N GLY A 125 7.14 1.23 -24.09
CA GLY A 125 8.03 1.36 -25.25
C GLY A 125 8.22 2.79 -25.78
N GLY A 126 9.05 2.86 -26.83
CA GLY A 126 9.14 3.91 -27.86
C GLY A 126 9.42 5.35 -27.43
N ALA A 127 8.48 5.98 -26.73
CA ALA A 127 8.52 7.42 -26.45
C ALA A 127 8.01 7.78 -25.05
N TYR A 128 7.45 6.83 -24.29
CA TYR A 128 6.99 7.14 -22.95
C TYR A 128 8.19 7.32 -22.01
N ARG A 129 8.13 8.37 -21.19
CA ARG A 129 9.09 8.61 -20.12
C ARG A 129 8.38 8.77 -18.79
N CYS A 130 8.59 7.80 -17.92
CA CYS A 130 7.99 7.74 -16.60
C CYS A 130 8.50 8.88 -15.72
N ASN A 131 7.63 9.45 -14.89
CA ASN A 131 8.03 10.50 -13.96
C ASN A 131 9.11 10.03 -12.97
N TYR A 132 9.13 8.75 -12.61
CA TYR A 132 10.12 8.18 -11.68
C TYR A 132 11.55 8.14 -12.25
N THR A 133 11.73 8.16 -13.57
CA THR A 133 13.06 8.14 -14.21
C THR A 133 13.57 9.54 -14.54
N ARG A 134 12.74 10.58 -14.41
CA ARG A 134 13.13 11.97 -14.70
C ARG A 134 14.15 12.47 -13.68
N LYS A 135 15.09 13.30 -14.16
CA LYS A 135 16.18 13.87 -13.35
C LYS A 135 15.67 14.52 -12.05
N ARG A 136 14.60 15.33 -12.13
CA ARG A 136 13.98 15.98 -10.97
C ARG A 136 13.54 14.98 -9.90
N PHE A 137 12.87 13.90 -10.29
CA PHE A 137 12.41 12.89 -9.36
C PHE A 137 13.59 12.11 -8.77
N ARG A 138 14.57 11.71 -9.59
CA ARG A 138 15.76 11.00 -9.11
C ARG A 138 16.53 11.79 -8.06
N THR A 139 16.72 13.10 -8.27
CA THR A 139 17.36 13.97 -7.28
C THR A 139 16.54 14.00 -5.98
N LEU A 140 15.22 14.17 -6.05
CA LEU A 140 14.35 14.16 -4.87
C LEU A 140 14.41 12.80 -4.14
N TYR A 141 14.33 11.69 -4.87
CA TYR A 141 14.36 10.35 -4.31
C TYR A 141 15.69 10.06 -3.62
N HIS A 142 16.82 10.39 -4.25
CA HIS A 142 18.14 10.21 -3.63
C HIS A 142 18.35 11.11 -2.40
N ASN A 143 17.76 12.30 -2.35
CA ASN A 143 17.84 13.14 -1.15
C ASN A 143 17.06 12.54 0.04
N LEU A 144 15.99 11.79 -0.24
CA LEU A 144 15.16 11.17 0.80
C LEU A 144 15.69 9.80 1.25
N PHE A 145 16.19 8.99 0.32
CA PHE A 145 16.53 7.58 0.54
C PHE A 145 17.98 7.22 0.20
N GLY A 146 18.75 8.15 -0.33
CA GLY A 146 20.17 7.94 -0.61
C GLY A 146 21.00 7.82 0.68
N PRO A 147 22.21 7.24 0.61
CA PRO A 147 23.10 7.19 1.74
C PRO A 147 23.39 8.61 2.22
N LYS A 148 23.12 8.88 3.49
CA LYS A 148 23.51 10.13 4.13
C LYS A 148 25.05 10.16 4.13
N ARG A 149 25.62 11.14 3.42
CA ARG A 149 27.06 11.42 3.46
C ARG A 149 27.45 11.99 4.82
#